data_AF-A0A2T9IXU2-F1
#
_entry.id   AF-A0A2T9IXU2-F1
#
_cell.length_a   1.000
_cell.length_b   1.000
_cell.length_c   1.000
_cell.angle_alpha   90.00
_cell.angle_beta   90.00
_cell.angle_gamma   90.00
#
_symmetry.space_group_name_H-M   'P 1'
#
loop_
_entity.id
_entity.type
_entity.pdbx_description
1 polymer ?
#
loop_
_entity_poly.entity_id
_entity_poly.type
_entity_poly.pdbx_seq_one_letter_code
_entity_poly.pdbx_strand_id
1 'polypeptide(L)'
;MSLLRPGGVAWLLAHEMRLSFRALTGKRAMGGVGAMIGLAVLALVMLSGGVIIGLALRKLDVPVIPLSAAIALACCATAFTLMLSQTMAAASEALYERGDLDLLFSSPIAPRTVLFVRAMGVATGVLTVFLIFVTPLLGPAIILGHPEWLGLFGVLAALALLATATGLTLAMFLFRLIGPRRTRTVAQVLAALTGAAFFLVSQIRTLMGERASESLFQSLAREAAEGRMKIPPVGYWPLKAMLGEPLPLLAMLAIGAGAFALAALSLGKRFADAAAVTQGAEASAARPAKGRDRAFAGGVFAATLAKELRLILRDASLLSQVLLRVLYLVPTAVILSRNAGHGDGGAALAGGAGVVVFLAGQVAGSLAWITLSAEESPDLLAVSPAATRSLRRAKLAAALLPVALLLVVPLGLLLWLAPVTALWTTLGAGLSAWACGLINVWHQKPGKRADFKRRRGASWFATLAEVVVSALLAVTTGLAVAGFAPWAAIPLACAGLAMLALRRSDEQIAKVLRMA
;
A
#
# COMPACT_ATOMS: atom_id res chain seq x y z
N MET A 1 -3.95 6.73 34.13
CA MET A 1 -5.08 7.50 33.55
C MET A 1 -5.82 8.32 34.59
N SER A 2 -5.68 8.02 35.88
CA SER A 2 -6.20 8.83 37.00
C SER A 2 -5.64 10.25 37.07
N LEU A 3 -4.53 10.54 36.39
CA LEU A 3 -3.88 11.86 36.36
C LEU A 3 -4.37 12.81 35.24
N LEU A 4 -5.17 12.32 34.28
CA LEU A 4 -5.65 13.14 33.15
C LEU A 4 -7.14 13.44 33.34
N ARG A 5 -7.51 14.73 33.27
CA ARG A 5 -8.91 15.17 33.37
C ARG A 5 -9.77 14.47 32.31
N PRO A 6 -10.81 13.71 32.70
CA PRO A 6 -11.74 13.08 31.76
C PRO A 6 -12.34 14.12 30.80
N GLY A 7 -12.42 13.78 29.52
CA GLY A 7 -12.91 14.70 28.47
C GLY A 7 -11.89 15.76 27.98
N GLY A 8 -10.69 15.84 28.59
CA GLY A 8 -9.61 16.70 28.12
C GLY A 8 -8.89 16.16 26.88
N VAL A 9 -8.21 17.05 26.14
CA VAL A 9 -7.42 16.72 24.93
C VAL A 9 -6.43 15.59 25.19
N ALA A 10 -5.65 15.70 26.26
CA ALA A 10 -4.63 14.69 26.61
C ALA A 10 -5.24 13.33 27.00
N TRP A 11 -6.41 13.33 27.67
CA TRP A 11 -7.10 12.10 28.04
C TRP A 11 -7.64 11.36 26.81
N LEU A 12 -8.30 12.09 25.90
CA LEU A 12 -8.81 11.54 24.64
C LEU A 12 -7.68 11.07 23.73
N LEU A 13 -6.58 11.84 23.62
CA LEU A 13 -5.43 11.47 22.79
C LEU A 13 -4.77 10.19 23.31
N ALA A 14 -4.62 10.04 24.64
CA ALA A 14 -4.09 8.82 25.23
C ALA A 14 -4.98 7.59 24.99
N HIS A 15 -6.29 7.79 24.80
CA HIS A 15 -7.21 6.73 24.42
C HIS A 15 -7.07 6.37 22.93
N GLU A 16 -7.00 7.37 22.05
CA GLU A 16 -6.73 7.14 20.62
C GLU A 16 -5.40 6.43 20.38
N MET A 17 -4.34 6.81 21.09
CA MET A 17 -3.03 6.14 20.99
C MET A 17 -3.07 4.69 21.49
N ARG A 18 -3.88 4.39 22.50
CA ARG A 18 -4.09 3.00 22.91
C ARG A 18 -4.84 2.21 21.87
N LEU A 19 -5.82 2.83 21.23
CA LEU A 19 -6.65 2.17 20.24
C LEU A 19 -5.84 1.90 18.97
N SER A 20 -5.01 2.84 18.52
CA SER A 20 -4.05 2.62 17.43
C SER A 20 -3.02 1.54 17.81
N PHE A 21 -2.48 1.56 19.02
CA PHE A 21 -1.55 0.53 19.50
C PHE A 21 -2.21 -0.85 19.56
N ARG A 22 -3.46 -0.96 20.01
CA ARG A 22 -4.22 -2.22 20.02
C ARG A 22 -4.58 -2.69 18.61
N ALA A 23 -4.83 -1.77 17.68
CA ALA A 23 -5.02 -2.12 16.27
C ALA A 23 -3.75 -2.73 15.66
N LEU A 24 -2.57 -2.21 16.03
CA LEU A 24 -1.26 -2.74 15.63
C LEU A 24 -0.92 -4.08 16.31
N THR A 25 -1.20 -4.20 17.62
CA THR A 25 -0.81 -5.37 18.46
C THR A 25 -1.90 -6.42 18.61
N GLY A 26 -3.06 -6.24 17.98
CA GLY A 26 -4.18 -7.17 18.06
C GLY A 26 -3.76 -8.60 17.65
N LYS A 27 -4.35 -9.62 18.30
CA LYS A 27 -4.07 -11.07 18.18
C LYS A 27 -3.95 -11.65 16.76
N ARG A 28 -4.25 -10.90 15.70
CA ARG A 28 -4.16 -11.34 14.30
C ARG A 28 -3.18 -10.53 13.43
N ALA A 29 -2.75 -9.32 13.84
CA ALA A 29 -1.78 -8.51 13.09
C ALA A 29 -0.32 -8.82 13.51
N MET A 30 -0.09 -9.00 14.82
CA MET A 30 1.22 -9.43 15.38
C MET A 30 1.16 -10.78 16.12
N GLY A 31 -0.01 -11.43 16.21
CA GLY A 31 -0.20 -12.60 17.08
C GLY A 31 0.38 -13.92 16.54
N GLY A 32 0.85 -13.97 15.30
CA GLY A 32 1.57 -15.13 14.77
C GLY A 32 3.07 -14.99 15.08
N VAL A 33 3.68 -16.07 15.58
CA VAL A 33 5.14 -16.14 15.82
C VAL A 33 5.94 -15.64 14.61
N GLY A 34 5.48 -15.93 13.38
CA GLY A 34 6.10 -15.44 12.15
C GLY A 34 6.06 -13.92 11.94
N ALA A 35 5.03 -13.21 12.40
CA ALA A 35 4.97 -11.74 12.31
C ALA A 35 5.96 -11.10 13.29
N MET A 36 6.10 -11.67 14.50
CA MET A 36 7.12 -11.23 15.46
C MET A 36 8.53 -11.52 14.96
N ILE A 37 8.77 -12.70 14.37
CA ILE A 37 10.06 -13.03 13.76
C ILE A 37 10.37 -12.07 12.62
N GLY A 38 9.41 -11.80 11.71
CA GLY A 38 9.62 -10.87 10.60
C GLY A 38 9.94 -9.45 11.08
N LEU A 39 9.24 -8.96 12.10
CA LEU A 39 9.50 -7.65 12.69
C LEU A 39 10.85 -7.61 13.43
N ALA A 40 11.21 -8.68 14.12
CA ALA A 40 12.51 -8.81 14.78
C ALA A 40 13.66 -8.85 13.77
N VAL A 41 13.53 -9.60 12.68
CA VAL A 41 14.51 -9.65 11.59
C VAL A 41 14.65 -8.27 10.94
N LEU A 42 13.54 -7.60 10.62
CA LEU A 42 13.57 -6.25 10.07
C LEU A 42 14.27 -5.27 11.03
N ALA A 43 13.91 -5.29 12.31
CA ALA A 43 14.54 -4.45 13.32
C ALA A 43 16.04 -4.73 13.44
N LEU A 44 16.44 -6.01 13.43
CA LEU A 44 17.84 -6.42 13.47
C LEU A 44 18.63 -5.94 12.26
N VAL A 45 18.07 -6.07 11.05
CA VAL A 45 18.69 -5.59 9.80
C VAL A 45 18.82 -4.06 9.80
N MET A 46 17.79 -3.34 10.26
CA MET A 46 17.84 -1.88 10.34
C MET A 46 18.86 -1.41 11.38
N LEU A 47 18.91 -2.07 12.54
CA LEU A 47 19.86 -1.75 13.60
C LEU A 47 21.30 -2.04 13.18
N SER A 48 21.56 -3.19 12.56
CA SER A 48 22.90 -3.55 12.08
C SER A 48 23.37 -2.59 10.99
N GLY A 49 22.49 -2.24 10.04
CA GLY A 49 22.75 -1.20 9.06
C GLY A 49 23.05 0.16 9.71
N GLY A 50 22.27 0.53 10.72
CA GLY A 50 22.48 1.77 11.49
C GLY A 50 23.81 1.81 12.23
N VAL A 51 24.24 0.69 12.82
CA VAL A 51 25.56 0.57 13.47
C VAL A 51 26.68 0.73 12.44
N ILE A 52 26.57 0.09 11.26
CA ILE A 52 27.56 0.24 10.19
C ILE A 52 27.67 1.70 9.75
N ILE A 53 26.54 2.37 9.52
CA ILE A 53 26.49 3.78 9.15
C ILE A 53 27.10 4.66 10.27
N GLY A 54 26.73 4.42 11.52
CA GLY A 54 27.25 5.16 12.66
C GLY A 54 28.76 5.00 12.85
N LEU A 55 29.30 3.80 12.62
CA LEU A 55 30.75 3.55 12.64
C LEU A 55 31.46 4.21 11.47
N ALA A 56 30.89 4.16 10.26
CA ALA A 56 31.45 4.79 9.07
C ALA A 56 31.49 6.32 9.19
N LEU A 57 30.43 6.93 9.75
CA LEU A 57 30.32 8.36 9.91
C LEU A 57 31.06 8.90 11.14
N ARG A 58 31.57 8.05 12.05
CA ARG A 58 32.13 8.45 13.36
C ARG A 58 33.19 9.56 13.31
N LYS A 59 33.92 9.70 12.20
CA LYS A 59 34.99 10.72 12.02
C LYS A 59 34.70 11.72 10.89
N LEU A 60 33.50 11.69 10.32
CA LEU A 60 33.10 12.52 9.19
C LEU A 60 32.03 13.51 9.65
N ASP A 61 32.40 14.79 9.67
CA ASP A 61 31.42 15.86 9.82
C ASP A 61 30.66 16.04 8.51
N VAL A 62 29.35 16.29 8.60
CA VAL A 62 28.51 16.50 7.42
C VAL A 62 28.76 17.92 6.91
N PRO A 63 29.38 18.09 5.72
CA PRO A 63 29.65 19.43 5.21
C PRO A 63 28.34 20.13 4.83
N VAL A 64 28.17 21.38 5.25
CA VAL A 64 27.03 22.24 4.87
C VAL A 64 27.33 22.89 3.52
N ILE A 65 27.22 22.09 2.45
CA ILE A 65 27.46 22.49 1.06
C ILE A 65 26.14 22.50 0.27
N PRO A 66 26.06 23.17 -0.90
CA PRO A 66 24.84 23.17 -1.71
C PRO A 66 24.31 21.75 -1.99
N LEU A 67 25.20 20.79 -2.27
CA LEU A 67 24.79 19.41 -2.53
C LEU A 67 24.08 18.74 -1.34
N SER A 68 24.61 18.88 -0.12
CA SER A 68 23.99 18.28 1.07
C SER A 68 22.68 18.99 1.43
N ALA A 69 22.59 20.30 1.19
CA ALA A 69 21.35 21.04 1.35
C ALA A 69 20.27 20.61 0.33
N ALA A 70 20.65 20.39 -0.93
CA ALA A 70 19.75 19.85 -1.95
C ALA A 70 19.24 18.45 -1.59
N ILE A 71 20.14 17.57 -1.09
CA ILE A 71 19.77 16.24 -0.63
C ILE A 71 18.79 16.32 0.55
N ALA A 72 19.08 17.15 1.56
CA ALA A 72 18.20 17.34 2.72
C ALA A 72 16.82 17.86 2.31
N LEU A 73 16.76 18.81 1.36
CA LEU A 73 15.51 19.34 0.83
C LEU A 73 14.72 18.27 0.06
N ALA A 74 15.39 17.47 -0.78
CA ALA A 74 14.78 16.36 -1.50
C ALA A 74 14.23 15.29 -0.53
N CYS A 75 14.99 14.96 0.52
CA CYS A 75 14.55 14.05 1.58
C CYS A 75 13.33 14.60 2.32
N CYS A 76 13.34 15.88 2.70
CA CYS A 76 12.19 16.53 3.36
C CYS A 76 10.96 16.58 2.45
N ALA A 77 11.13 16.94 1.17
CA ALA A 77 10.03 16.96 0.19
C ALA A 77 9.44 15.56 -0.02
N THR A 78 10.30 14.54 -0.10
CA THR A 78 9.87 13.14 -0.24
C THR A 78 9.11 12.66 1.00
N ALA A 79 9.68 12.89 2.19
CA ALA A 79 9.03 12.57 3.46
C ALA A 79 7.69 13.29 3.60
N PHE A 80 7.64 14.59 3.31
CA PHE A 80 6.41 15.38 3.31
C PHE A 80 5.35 14.82 2.37
N THR A 81 5.72 14.47 1.14
CA THR A 81 4.78 13.92 0.14
C THR A 81 4.22 12.57 0.60
N LEU A 82 5.07 11.70 1.14
CA LEU A 82 4.64 10.42 1.73
C LEU A 82 3.73 10.61 2.94
N MET A 83 4.08 11.53 3.85
CA MET A 83 3.24 11.89 5.00
C MET A 83 1.91 12.49 4.55
N LEU A 84 1.90 13.35 3.53
CA LEU A 84 0.68 13.95 2.97
C LEU A 84 -0.26 12.87 2.42
N SER A 85 0.28 11.91 1.66
CA SER A 85 -0.46 10.75 1.17
C SER A 85 -1.11 9.94 2.31
N GLN A 86 -0.34 9.62 3.35
CA GLN A 86 -0.84 8.87 4.50
C GLN A 86 -1.88 9.66 5.30
N THR A 87 -1.66 10.96 5.52
CA THR A 87 -2.60 11.82 6.23
C THR A 87 -3.91 12.00 5.47
N MET A 88 -3.90 12.11 4.13
CA MET A 88 -5.13 12.14 3.34
C MET A 88 -5.96 10.85 3.48
N ALA A 89 -5.29 9.69 3.40
CA ALA A 89 -5.96 8.40 3.57
C ALA A 89 -6.53 8.26 4.99
N ALA A 90 -5.71 8.54 6.01
CA ALA A 90 -6.10 8.47 7.42
C ALA A 90 -7.19 9.48 7.77
N ALA A 91 -7.13 10.70 7.24
CA ALA A 91 -8.18 11.69 7.39
C ALA A 91 -9.50 11.15 6.81
N SER A 92 -9.50 10.59 5.60
CA SER A 92 -10.71 10.04 4.99
C SER A 92 -11.32 8.88 5.81
N GLU A 93 -10.50 8.01 6.39
CA GLU A 93 -10.98 6.91 7.22
C GLU A 93 -11.53 7.41 8.57
N ALA A 94 -10.80 8.31 9.23
CA ALA A 94 -11.20 8.92 10.49
C ALA A 94 -12.46 9.78 10.36
N LEU A 95 -12.65 10.43 9.21
CA LEU A 95 -13.80 11.28 8.89
C LEU A 95 -15.06 10.50 8.55
N TYR A 96 -14.94 9.40 7.80
CA TYR A 96 -16.09 8.82 7.09
C TYR A 96 -16.39 7.36 7.44
N GLU A 97 -15.45 6.59 7.99
CA GLU A 97 -15.68 5.15 8.27
C GLU A 97 -15.88 4.84 9.75
N ARG A 98 -15.39 5.70 10.64
CA ARG A 98 -15.56 5.51 12.08
C ARG A 98 -16.93 6.02 12.53
N GLY A 99 -17.91 5.10 12.52
CA GLY A 99 -19.25 5.32 13.08
C GLY A 99 -19.26 5.78 14.56
N ASP A 100 -18.11 5.78 15.22
CA ASP A 100 -17.88 6.30 16.57
C ASP A 100 -18.15 7.81 16.69
N LEU A 101 -18.22 8.57 15.59
CA LEU A 101 -18.47 10.02 15.63
C LEU A 101 -19.87 10.38 16.15
N ASP A 102 -20.88 9.55 15.86
CA ASP A 102 -22.25 9.76 16.37
C ASP A 102 -22.31 9.58 17.90
N LEU A 103 -21.62 8.55 18.41
CA LEU A 103 -21.44 8.30 19.84
C LEU A 103 -20.65 9.42 20.54
N LEU A 104 -19.68 10.04 19.85
CA LEU A 104 -18.88 11.13 20.40
C LEU A 104 -19.61 12.48 20.34
N PHE A 105 -20.45 12.73 19.34
CA PHE A 105 -21.26 13.95 19.26
C PHE A 105 -22.51 13.91 20.13
N SER A 106 -22.99 12.73 20.50
CA SER A 106 -24.02 12.54 21.54
C SER A 106 -23.47 12.62 22.97
N SER A 107 -22.15 12.57 23.14
CA SER A 107 -21.49 12.76 24.43
C SER A 107 -21.32 14.26 24.79
N PRO A 108 -21.26 14.64 26.08
CA PRO A 108 -21.10 16.03 26.51
C PRO A 108 -19.66 16.55 26.33
N ILE A 109 -19.04 16.26 25.19
CA ILE A 109 -17.69 16.70 24.83
C ILE A 109 -17.81 17.69 23.67
N ALA A 110 -17.14 18.84 23.80
CA ALA A 110 -17.12 19.84 22.73
C ALA A 110 -16.60 19.22 21.42
N PRO A 111 -17.36 19.29 20.30
CA PRO A 111 -16.96 18.71 19.02
C PRO A 111 -15.56 19.15 18.58
N ARG A 112 -15.19 20.42 18.81
CA ARG A 112 -13.86 20.97 18.47
C ARG A 112 -12.71 20.20 19.14
N THR A 113 -12.90 19.78 20.38
CA THR A 113 -11.91 19.00 21.15
C THR A 113 -11.73 17.61 20.56
N VAL A 114 -12.83 16.94 20.20
CA VAL A 114 -12.80 15.63 19.56
C VAL A 114 -12.06 15.71 18.22
N LEU A 115 -12.36 16.70 17.41
CA LEU A 115 -11.74 16.89 16.10
C LEU A 115 -10.25 17.22 16.18
N PHE A 116 -9.86 18.10 17.11
CA PHE A 116 -8.47 18.41 17.35
C PHE A 116 -7.68 17.15 17.77
N VAL A 117 -8.24 16.34 18.67
CA VAL A 117 -7.61 15.09 19.10
C VAL A 117 -7.50 14.08 17.96
N ARG A 118 -8.52 13.99 17.10
CA ARG A 118 -8.48 13.12 15.89
C ARG A 118 -7.39 13.57 14.93
N ALA A 119 -7.30 14.87 14.64
CA ALA A 119 -6.25 15.44 13.82
C ALA A 119 -4.85 15.17 14.42
N MET A 120 -4.70 15.35 15.74
CA MET A 120 -3.46 15.01 16.44
C MET A 120 -3.15 13.52 16.35
N GLY A 121 -4.16 12.64 16.47
CA GLY A 121 -3.99 11.20 16.31
C GLY A 121 -3.53 10.79 14.91
N VAL A 122 -3.96 11.49 13.87
CA VAL A 122 -3.46 11.31 12.50
C VAL A 122 -1.99 11.74 12.41
N ALA A 123 -1.65 12.94 12.93
CA ALA A 123 -0.28 13.44 12.91
C ALA A 123 0.69 12.52 13.67
N THR A 124 0.32 12.07 14.87
CA THR A 124 1.14 11.15 15.66
C THR A 124 1.21 9.77 15.02
N GLY A 125 0.13 9.28 14.41
CA GLY A 125 0.12 8.01 13.70
C GLY A 125 1.12 8.00 12.54
N VAL A 126 1.11 9.04 11.70
CA VAL A 126 2.03 9.17 10.58
C VAL A 126 3.47 9.38 11.06
N LEU A 127 3.70 10.22 12.06
CA LEU A 127 5.02 10.40 12.67
C LEU A 127 5.57 9.06 13.21
N THR A 128 4.74 8.28 13.90
CA THR A 128 5.15 7.00 14.49
C THR A 128 5.66 6.02 13.43
N VAL A 129 5.02 5.96 12.26
CA VAL A 129 5.48 5.09 11.16
C VAL A 129 6.91 5.46 10.76
N PHE A 130 7.21 6.75 10.58
CA PHE A 130 8.56 7.19 10.24
C PHE A 130 9.57 6.94 11.36
N LEU A 131 9.18 7.19 12.62
CA LEU A 131 10.05 6.96 13.77
C LEU A 131 10.42 5.48 13.93
N ILE A 132 9.53 4.55 13.63
CA ILE A 132 9.83 3.10 13.69
C ILE A 132 10.98 2.73 12.74
N PHE A 133 11.10 3.38 11.58
CA PHE A 133 12.19 3.11 10.63
C PHE A 133 13.44 3.95 10.88
N VAL A 134 13.28 5.24 11.22
CA VAL A 134 14.41 6.16 11.41
C VAL A 134 15.16 5.88 12.70
N THR A 135 14.47 5.50 13.78
CA THR A 135 15.10 5.27 15.08
C THR A 135 16.15 4.14 15.07
N PRO A 136 15.87 2.91 14.59
CA PRO A 136 16.88 1.85 14.57
C PRO A 136 18.04 2.15 13.61
N LEU A 137 17.79 2.94 12.55
CA LEU A 137 18.81 3.30 11.57
C LEU A 137 19.73 4.43 12.07
N LEU A 138 19.17 5.47 12.67
CA LEU A 138 19.90 6.67 13.08
C LEU A 138 20.34 6.64 14.55
N GLY A 139 19.62 5.92 15.40
CA GLY A 139 19.90 5.79 16.84
C GLY A 139 21.35 5.39 17.13
N PRO A 140 21.92 4.36 16.45
CA PRO A 140 23.32 4.02 16.63
C PRO A 140 24.27 5.17 16.28
N ALA A 141 24.03 5.92 15.20
CA ALA A 141 24.86 7.06 14.81
C ALA A 141 24.84 8.20 15.85
N ILE A 142 23.67 8.43 16.47
CA ILE A 142 23.51 9.40 17.56
C ILE A 142 24.32 9.00 18.79
N ILE A 143 24.27 7.73 19.17
CA ILE A 143 25.00 7.20 20.32
C ILE A 143 26.52 7.18 20.07
N LEU A 144 26.95 6.91 18.83
CA LEU A 144 28.36 6.70 18.48
C LEU A 144 29.17 7.99 18.22
N GLY A 145 28.53 9.16 18.19
CA GLY A 145 29.25 10.43 18.12
C GLY A 145 28.52 11.62 17.50
N HIS A 146 27.31 11.45 16.96
CA HIS A 146 26.61 12.52 16.24
C HIS A 146 25.26 12.90 16.88
N PRO A 147 25.24 13.57 18.04
CA PRO A 147 24.01 13.97 18.72
C PRO A 147 23.18 14.99 17.92
N GLU A 148 23.82 15.72 17.00
CA GLU A 148 23.22 16.68 16.07
C GLU A 148 22.00 16.12 15.32
N TRP A 149 22.04 14.83 14.94
CA TRP A 149 20.95 14.15 14.26
C TRP A 149 19.66 14.00 15.08
N LEU A 150 19.67 14.34 16.37
CA LEU A 150 18.44 14.50 17.15
C LEU A 150 17.51 15.55 16.52
N GLY A 151 18.08 16.56 15.84
CA GLY A 151 17.33 17.55 15.08
C GLY A 151 16.41 16.94 14.03
N LEU A 152 16.79 15.81 13.41
CA LEU A 152 15.97 15.10 12.43
C LEU A 152 14.61 14.68 13.00
N PHE A 153 14.54 14.27 14.27
CA PHE A 153 13.29 13.87 14.91
C PHE A 153 12.33 15.06 15.02
N GLY A 154 12.86 16.25 15.34
CA GLY A 154 12.08 17.48 15.36
C GLY A 154 11.64 17.93 13.96
N VAL A 155 12.51 17.78 12.95
CA VAL A 155 12.14 18.03 11.54
C VAL A 155 11.01 17.10 11.09
N LEU A 156 11.08 15.80 11.41
CA LEU A 156 10.01 14.84 11.09
C LEU A 156 8.70 15.20 11.81
N ALA A 157 8.76 15.65 13.06
CA ALA A 157 7.58 16.13 13.78
C ALA A 157 6.96 17.38 13.12
N ALA A 158 7.79 18.34 12.72
CA ALA A 158 7.36 19.53 11.99
C ALA A 158 6.69 19.16 10.65
N LEU A 159 7.31 18.27 9.87
CA LEU A 159 6.76 17.78 8.61
C LEU A 159 5.46 17.00 8.81
N ALA A 160 5.33 16.18 9.86
CA ALA A 160 4.11 15.44 10.15
C ALA A 160 2.94 16.38 10.49
N LEU A 161 3.18 17.43 11.28
CA LEU A 161 2.18 18.45 11.58
C LEU A 161 1.77 19.23 10.33
N LEU A 162 2.76 19.67 9.55
CA LEU A 162 2.55 20.38 8.28
C LEU A 162 1.73 19.52 7.30
N ALA A 163 2.15 18.26 7.10
CA ALA A 163 1.49 17.30 6.23
C ALA A 163 0.04 17.05 6.66
N THR A 164 -0.21 16.93 7.96
CA THR A 164 -1.57 16.75 8.49
C THR A 164 -2.43 17.99 8.27
N ALA A 165 -1.88 19.19 8.46
CA ALA A 165 -2.57 20.45 8.17
C ALA A 165 -2.98 20.53 6.68
N THR A 166 -2.03 20.26 5.77
CA THR A 166 -2.28 20.25 4.32
C THR A 166 -3.21 19.11 3.90
N GLY A 167 -3.09 17.93 4.51
CA GLY A 167 -3.94 16.77 4.21
C GLY A 167 -5.39 16.99 4.63
N LEU A 168 -5.63 17.56 5.81
CA LEU A 168 -6.97 17.90 6.29
C LEU A 168 -7.62 19.01 5.44
N THR A 169 -6.87 20.07 5.12
CA THR A 169 -7.36 21.15 4.26
C THR A 169 -7.71 20.66 2.86
N LEU A 170 -6.84 19.84 2.26
CA LEU A 170 -7.09 19.23 0.95
C LEU A 170 -8.26 18.24 0.98
N ALA A 171 -8.39 17.42 2.04
CA ALA A 171 -9.52 16.50 2.20
C ALA A 171 -10.86 17.25 2.31
N MET A 172 -10.90 18.36 3.04
CA MET A 172 -12.09 19.22 3.13
C MET A 172 -12.39 19.95 1.81
N PHE A 173 -11.37 20.40 1.10
CA PHE A 173 -11.54 20.99 -0.23
C PHE A 173 -12.14 19.99 -1.22
N LEU A 174 -11.60 18.78 -1.24
CA LEU A 174 -12.06 17.69 -2.09
C LEU A 174 -13.49 17.25 -1.74
N PHE A 175 -13.85 17.23 -0.45
CA PHE A 175 -15.23 17.02 0.02
C PHE A 175 -16.21 18.03 -0.59
N ARG A 176 -15.85 19.31 -0.61
CA ARG A 176 -16.71 20.35 -1.19
C ARG A 176 -16.90 20.20 -2.69
N LEU A 177 -15.88 19.74 -3.40
CA LEU A 177 -15.92 19.63 -4.86
C LEU A 177 -16.66 18.37 -5.34
N ILE A 178 -16.39 17.21 -4.74
CA ILE A 178 -16.80 15.91 -5.31
C ILE A 178 -17.68 15.09 -4.35
N GLY A 179 -17.85 15.55 -3.11
CA GLY A 179 -18.65 14.88 -2.09
C GLY A 179 -17.92 13.72 -1.39
N PRO A 180 -18.42 13.31 -0.21
CA PRO A 180 -17.70 12.45 0.74
C PRO A 180 -17.31 11.08 0.19
N ARG A 181 -18.23 10.43 -0.54
CA ARG A 181 -18.00 9.09 -1.09
C ARG A 181 -16.87 9.08 -2.12
N ARG A 182 -16.76 10.13 -2.94
CA ARG A 182 -15.73 10.24 -3.99
C ARG A 182 -14.41 10.78 -3.45
N THR A 183 -14.44 11.66 -2.43
CA THR A 183 -13.25 12.13 -1.72
C THR A 183 -12.39 10.98 -1.22
N ARG A 184 -13.01 9.94 -0.66
CA ARG A 184 -12.30 8.74 -0.22
C ARG A 184 -11.57 8.04 -1.36
N THR A 185 -12.26 7.78 -2.47
CA THR A 185 -11.68 7.11 -3.64
C THR A 185 -10.46 7.88 -4.14
N VAL A 186 -10.59 9.20 -4.27
CA VAL A 186 -9.49 10.06 -4.72
C VAL A 186 -8.35 10.08 -3.70
N ALA A 187 -8.62 10.17 -2.40
CA ALA A 187 -7.59 10.12 -1.36
C ALA A 187 -6.81 8.79 -1.39
N GLN A 188 -7.48 7.66 -1.58
CA GLN A 188 -6.84 6.35 -1.70
C GLN A 188 -6.00 6.22 -2.97
N VAL A 189 -6.51 6.72 -4.11
CA VAL A 189 -5.77 6.72 -5.37
C VAL A 189 -4.54 7.62 -5.28
N LEU A 190 -4.66 8.84 -4.73
CA LEU A 190 -3.52 9.72 -4.50
C LEU A 190 -2.50 9.09 -3.56
N ALA A 191 -2.96 8.39 -2.52
CA ALA A 191 -2.06 7.72 -1.60
C ALA A 191 -1.27 6.59 -2.28
N ALA A 192 -1.96 5.77 -3.08
CA ALA A 192 -1.36 4.69 -3.86
C ALA A 192 -0.39 5.22 -4.93
N LEU A 193 -0.77 6.27 -5.67
CA LEU A 193 0.07 6.92 -6.67
C LEU A 193 1.34 7.51 -6.04
N THR A 194 1.20 8.16 -4.88
CA THR A 194 2.35 8.71 -4.16
C THR A 194 3.31 7.61 -3.69
N GLY A 195 2.78 6.51 -3.14
CA GLY A 195 3.58 5.35 -2.75
C GLY A 195 4.28 4.70 -3.95
N ALA A 196 3.58 4.60 -5.09
CA ALA A 196 4.15 4.08 -6.32
C ALA A 196 5.23 5.01 -6.91
N ALA A 197 5.00 6.33 -6.90
CA ALA A 197 5.99 7.31 -7.34
C ALA A 197 7.27 7.20 -6.50
N PHE A 198 7.13 7.11 -5.17
CA PHE A 198 8.27 6.88 -4.28
C PHE A 198 9.01 5.57 -4.62
N PHE A 199 8.27 4.48 -4.84
CA PHE A 199 8.87 3.21 -5.26
C PHE A 199 9.64 3.36 -6.59
N LEU A 200 9.05 3.99 -7.60
CA LEU A 200 9.71 4.21 -8.90
C LEU A 200 10.96 5.09 -8.77
N VAL A 201 10.91 6.15 -7.97
CA VAL A 201 12.07 7.00 -7.68
C VAL A 201 13.16 6.22 -6.94
N SER A 202 12.80 5.36 -5.98
CA SER A 202 13.78 4.48 -5.32
C SER A 202 14.41 3.48 -6.29
N GLN A 203 13.73 3.14 -7.38
CA GLN A 203 14.23 2.26 -8.44
C GLN A 203 14.88 3.04 -9.59
N ILE A 204 15.17 4.33 -9.44
CA ILE A 204 15.68 5.16 -10.55
C ILE A 204 17.04 4.68 -11.07
N ARG A 205 17.91 4.15 -10.21
CA ARG A 205 19.18 3.51 -10.64
C ARG A 205 18.91 2.30 -11.55
N THR A 206 17.95 1.48 -11.16
CA THR A 206 17.51 0.31 -11.93
C THR A 206 16.87 0.73 -13.26
N LEU A 207 16.06 1.78 -13.25
CA LEU A 207 15.37 2.33 -14.41
C LEU A 207 16.30 3.04 -15.39
N MET A 208 17.33 3.75 -14.90
CA MET A 208 18.30 4.50 -15.71
C MET A 208 19.51 3.67 -16.11
N GLY A 209 19.86 2.63 -15.35
CA GLY A 209 21.08 1.84 -15.50
C GLY A 209 22.22 2.45 -14.68
N GLU A 210 23.12 1.59 -14.17
CA GLU A 210 24.19 1.97 -13.24
C GLU A 210 25.03 3.13 -13.79
N ARG A 211 25.52 3.01 -15.03
CA ARG A 211 26.37 4.02 -15.70
C ARG A 211 25.70 5.39 -15.83
N ALA A 212 24.43 5.42 -16.24
CA ALA A 212 23.70 6.68 -16.38
C ALA A 212 23.42 7.30 -15.01
N SER A 213 23.10 6.49 -14.00
CA SER A 213 22.87 6.99 -12.64
C SER A 213 24.14 7.55 -11.97
N GLU A 214 25.29 6.91 -12.20
CA GLU A 214 26.59 7.42 -11.73
C GLU A 214 26.96 8.71 -12.44
N SER A 215 26.72 8.80 -13.76
CA SER A 215 26.97 10.04 -14.51
C SER A 215 26.13 11.22 -14.01
N LEU A 216 24.86 11.00 -13.63
CA LEU A 216 24.00 12.03 -13.05
C LEU A 216 24.48 12.46 -11.66
N PHE A 217 24.88 11.52 -10.81
CA PHE A 217 25.39 11.87 -9.49
C PHE A 217 26.72 12.62 -9.60
N GLN A 218 27.60 12.19 -10.50
CA GLN A 218 28.86 12.87 -10.78
C GLN A 218 28.64 14.25 -11.40
N SER A 219 27.66 14.43 -12.29
CA SER A 219 27.34 15.75 -12.86
C SER A 219 26.80 16.70 -11.80
N LEU A 220 25.89 16.23 -10.94
CA LEU A 220 25.38 17.03 -9.80
C LEU A 220 26.49 17.38 -8.80
N ALA A 221 27.39 16.44 -8.51
CA ALA A 221 28.53 16.68 -7.64
C ALA A 221 29.51 17.69 -8.24
N ARG A 222 29.78 17.61 -9.56
CA ARG A 222 30.60 18.58 -10.28
C ARG A 222 29.97 19.97 -10.31
N GLU A 223 28.68 20.08 -10.61
CA GLU A 223 27.96 21.36 -10.59
C GLU A 223 27.96 22.03 -9.21
N ALA A 224 27.86 21.22 -8.14
CA ALA A 224 27.98 21.71 -6.78
C ALA A 224 29.42 22.16 -6.44
N ALA A 225 30.44 21.40 -6.88
CA ALA A 225 31.85 21.75 -6.67
C ALA A 225 32.29 22.99 -7.47
N GLU A 226 31.75 23.17 -8.67
CA GLU A 226 32.00 24.32 -9.55
C GLU A 226 31.21 25.58 -9.12
N GLY A 227 30.44 25.52 -8.03
CA GLY A 227 29.66 26.65 -7.52
C GLY A 227 28.48 27.07 -8.42
N ARG A 228 28.11 26.23 -9.40
CA ARG A 228 26.99 26.50 -10.32
C ARG A 228 25.64 26.24 -9.66
N MET A 229 25.60 25.37 -8.65
CA MET A 229 24.41 25.10 -7.85
C MET A 229 24.16 26.21 -6.82
N LYS A 230 23.21 27.11 -7.10
CA LYS A 230 22.80 28.19 -6.20
C LYS A 230 21.54 27.78 -5.44
N ILE A 231 21.66 27.59 -4.13
CA ILE A 231 20.53 27.34 -3.23
C ILE A 231 20.26 28.62 -2.44
N PRO A 232 19.01 29.09 -2.34
CA PRO A 232 18.70 30.27 -1.53
C PRO A 232 19.05 30.02 -0.06
N PRO A 233 19.38 31.05 0.74
CA PRO A 233 19.75 30.89 2.15
C PRO A 233 18.73 30.08 2.99
N VAL A 234 17.44 30.23 2.69
CA VAL A 234 16.34 29.47 3.32
C VAL A 234 16.38 27.98 2.96
N GLY A 235 16.91 27.62 1.79
CA GLY A 235 17.04 26.23 1.34
C GLY A 235 18.02 25.39 2.17
N TYR A 236 18.89 26.04 2.97
CA TYR A 236 19.78 25.36 3.91
C TYR A 236 19.12 25.05 5.26
N TRP A 237 17.95 25.65 5.55
CA TRP A 237 17.29 25.50 6.85
C TRP A 237 16.94 24.05 7.19
N PRO A 238 16.43 23.21 6.27
CA PRO A 238 16.16 21.81 6.60
C PRO A 238 17.42 21.05 7.01
N LEU A 239 18.53 21.23 6.29
CA LEU A 239 19.81 20.59 6.64
C LEU A 239 20.30 21.04 8.01
N LYS A 240 20.30 22.36 8.26
CA LYS A 240 20.70 22.95 9.54
C LYS A 240 19.83 22.47 10.70
N ALA A 241 18.52 22.36 10.49
CA ALA A 241 17.59 21.82 11.47
C ALA A 241 17.82 20.32 11.75
N MET A 242 18.14 19.53 10.71
CA MET A 242 18.48 18.10 10.86
C MET A 242 19.78 17.89 11.65
N LEU A 243 20.74 18.81 11.52
CA LEU A 243 21.99 18.86 12.28
C LEU A 243 21.83 19.53 13.66
N GLY A 244 20.60 19.84 14.09
CA GLY A 244 20.33 20.29 15.44
C GLY A 244 20.56 21.79 15.69
N GLU A 245 20.71 22.63 14.65
CA GLU A 245 20.72 24.08 14.85
C GLU A 245 19.35 24.54 15.41
N PRO A 246 19.31 25.24 16.56
CA PRO A 246 18.06 25.49 17.28
C PRO A 246 17.13 26.44 16.55
N LEU A 247 17.65 27.47 15.88
CA LEU A 247 16.84 28.49 15.21
C LEU A 247 16.06 27.92 14.01
N PRO A 248 16.70 27.24 13.02
CA PRO A 248 15.97 26.60 11.93
C PRO A 248 14.98 25.54 12.41
N LEU A 249 15.36 24.75 13.43
CA LEU A 249 14.51 23.71 13.98
C LEU A 249 13.24 24.28 14.64
N LEU A 250 13.40 25.29 15.50
CA LEU A 250 12.27 25.96 16.15
C LEU A 250 11.35 26.64 15.12
N ALA A 251 11.92 27.26 14.08
CA ALA A 251 11.13 27.87 13.04
C ALA A 251 10.29 26.83 12.25
N MET A 252 10.88 25.69 11.88
CA MET A 252 10.14 24.61 11.23
C MET A 252 9.03 24.04 12.12
N LEU A 253 9.31 23.82 13.40
CA LEU A 253 8.32 23.37 14.38
C LEU A 253 7.20 24.40 14.56
N ALA A 254 7.53 25.68 14.64
CA ALA A 254 6.55 26.76 14.76
C ALA A 254 5.65 26.84 13.52
N ILE A 255 6.22 26.71 12.32
CA ILE A 255 5.46 26.69 11.06
C ILE A 255 4.54 25.47 11.02
N GLY A 256 5.04 24.27 11.33
CA GLY A 256 4.25 23.05 11.33
C GLY A 256 3.12 23.08 12.37
N ALA A 257 3.42 23.48 13.60
CA ALA A 257 2.46 23.61 14.69
C ALA A 257 1.43 24.71 14.42
N GLY A 258 1.86 25.86 13.91
CA GLY A 258 0.99 26.97 13.54
C GLY A 258 0.03 26.59 12.41
N ALA A 259 0.54 25.99 11.33
CA ALA A 259 -0.27 25.49 10.22
C ALA A 259 -1.29 24.44 10.70
N PHE A 260 -0.85 23.49 11.54
CA PHE A 260 -1.72 22.48 12.12
C PHE A 260 -2.81 23.08 13.01
N ALA A 261 -2.46 23.98 13.93
CA ALA A 261 -3.41 24.64 14.80
C ALA A 261 -4.45 25.44 13.99
N LEU A 262 -3.99 26.21 13.00
CA LEU A 262 -4.87 26.96 12.10
C LEU A 262 -5.82 26.02 11.35
N ALA A 263 -5.31 24.93 10.76
CA ALA A 263 -6.15 23.96 10.05
C ALA A 263 -7.15 23.29 10.99
N ALA A 264 -6.71 22.75 12.13
CA ALA A 264 -7.56 22.02 13.06
C ALA A 264 -8.65 22.91 13.69
N LEU A 265 -8.32 24.17 14.01
CA LEU A 265 -9.26 25.10 14.63
C LEU A 265 -10.24 25.71 13.61
N SER A 266 -9.77 26.08 12.42
CA SER A 266 -10.61 26.71 11.39
C SER A 266 -11.55 25.72 10.70
N LEU A 267 -11.16 24.46 10.54
CA LEU A 267 -11.97 23.44 9.87
C LEU A 267 -13.01 22.81 10.81
N GLY A 268 -12.91 22.98 12.14
CA GLY A 268 -13.75 22.26 13.10
C GLY A 268 -15.26 22.41 12.90
N LYS A 269 -15.75 23.60 12.54
CA LYS A 269 -17.18 23.81 12.23
C LYS A 269 -17.59 23.11 10.93
N ARG A 270 -16.83 23.35 9.86
CA ARG A 270 -17.08 22.77 8.52
C ARG A 270 -16.99 21.23 8.54
N PHE A 271 -16.17 20.69 9.43
CA PHE A 271 -16.00 19.26 9.67
C PHE A 271 -17.26 18.67 10.32
N ALA A 272 -17.81 19.32 11.35
CA ALA A 272 -19.05 18.87 12.01
C ALA A 272 -20.23 18.86 11.02
N ASP A 273 -20.36 19.90 10.21
CA ASP A 273 -21.40 19.99 9.17
C ASP A 273 -21.23 18.88 8.11
N ALA A 274 -19.99 18.65 7.65
CA ALA A 274 -19.68 17.59 6.70
C ALA A 274 -20.01 16.18 7.23
N ALA A 275 -19.66 15.91 8.50
CA ALA A 275 -19.95 14.65 9.17
C ALA A 275 -21.45 14.40 9.33
N ALA A 276 -22.22 15.43 9.71
CA ALA A 276 -23.67 15.34 9.84
C ALA A 276 -24.36 15.04 8.48
N VAL A 277 -23.92 15.70 7.41
CA VAL A 277 -24.45 15.49 6.04
C VAL A 277 -24.19 14.07 5.54
N THR A 278 -23.02 13.49 5.83
CA THR A 278 -22.70 12.11 5.43
C THR A 278 -23.61 11.08 6.08
N GLN A 279 -23.93 11.26 7.36
CA GLN A 279 -24.78 10.32 8.11
C GLN A 279 -26.24 10.43 7.67
N GLY A 280 -26.75 11.64 7.45
CA GLY A 280 -28.12 11.85 6.91
C GLY A 280 -28.30 11.30 5.49
N ALA A 281 -27.24 11.29 4.67
CA ALA A 281 -27.28 10.76 3.30
C ALA A 281 -27.33 9.22 3.24
N GLU A 282 -26.87 8.50 4.26
CA GLU A 282 -27.03 7.02 4.32
C GLU A 282 -28.48 6.63 4.63
N ALA A 283 -29.17 7.38 5.50
CA ALA A 283 -30.59 7.17 5.77
C ALA A 283 -31.50 7.55 4.57
N SER A 284 -31.09 8.53 3.77
CA SER A 284 -31.89 9.03 2.63
C SER A 284 -31.65 8.31 1.29
N ALA A 285 -30.61 7.45 1.19
CA ALA A 285 -30.25 6.76 -0.05
C ALA A 285 -31.21 5.62 -0.46
N ALA A 286 -32.22 5.30 0.35
CA ALA A 286 -33.28 4.37 -0.01
C ALA A 286 -34.35 5.03 -0.90
N ARG A 287 -33.96 5.72 -1.98
CA ARG A 287 -34.92 6.02 -3.05
C ARG A 287 -35.07 4.74 -3.88
N PRO A 288 -36.27 4.13 -3.95
CA PRO A 288 -36.46 2.97 -4.81
C PRO A 288 -36.15 3.39 -6.24
N ALA A 289 -35.10 2.81 -6.82
CA ALA A 289 -34.80 3.03 -8.22
C ALA A 289 -36.02 2.59 -9.02
N LYS A 290 -36.60 3.51 -9.79
CA LYS A 290 -37.73 3.21 -10.69
C LYS A 290 -37.27 2.11 -11.65
N GLY A 291 -37.70 0.89 -11.39
CA GLY A 291 -37.23 -0.31 -12.09
C GLY A 291 -37.54 -0.17 -13.57
N ARG A 292 -36.51 -0.17 -14.42
CA ARG A 292 -36.71 -0.54 -15.82
C ARG A 292 -36.75 -2.05 -15.82
N ASP A 293 -37.89 -2.63 -16.18
CA ASP A 293 -38.05 -4.06 -16.45
C ASP A 293 -37.12 -4.45 -17.61
N ARG A 294 -35.87 -4.71 -17.26
CA ARG A 294 -34.95 -5.41 -18.14
C ARG A 294 -35.23 -6.88 -17.93
N ALA A 295 -35.69 -7.55 -18.98
CA ALA A 295 -35.77 -9.00 -19.00
C ALA A 295 -34.46 -9.59 -18.43
N PHE A 296 -34.57 -10.59 -17.56
CA PHE A 296 -33.45 -11.37 -17.02
C PHE A 296 -32.80 -12.23 -18.13
N ALA A 297 -32.44 -11.62 -19.26
CA ALA A 297 -31.99 -12.29 -20.48
C ALA A 297 -30.49 -12.65 -20.47
N GLY A 298 -29.85 -12.62 -19.29
CA GLY A 298 -28.46 -13.05 -19.14
C GLY A 298 -28.41 -14.42 -18.46
N GLY A 299 -27.79 -15.41 -19.09
CA GLY A 299 -27.51 -16.69 -18.44
C GLY A 299 -26.75 -16.48 -17.11
N VAL A 300 -26.93 -17.40 -16.15
CA VAL A 300 -26.38 -17.30 -14.78
C VAL A 300 -24.90 -16.92 -14.77
N PHE A 301 -24.11 -17.48 -15.68
CA PHE A 301 -22.69 -17.17 -15.82
C PHE A 301 -22.45 -15.71 -16.19
N ALA A 302 -23.08 -15.20 -17.26
CA ALA A 302 -22.88 -13.84 -17.74
C ALA A 302 -23.43 -12.80 -16.74
N ALA A 303 -24.57 -13.08 -16.11
CA ALA A 303 -25.14 -12.23 -15.08
C ALA A 303 -24.22 -12.12 -13.86
N THR A 304 -23.67 -13.25 -13.40
CA THR A 304 -22.70 -13.30 -12.29
C THR A 304 -21.40 -12.59 -12.66
N LEU A 305 -20.86 -12.85 -13.85
CA LEU A 305 -19.64 -12.20 -14.34
C LEU A 305 -19.80 -10.67 -14.39
N ALA A 306 -20.89 -10.18 -14.98
CA ALA A 306 -21.18 -8.76 -15.07
C ALA A 306 -21.45 -8.12 -13.70
N LYS A 307 -22.01 -8.88 -12.74
CA LYS A 307 -22.16 -8.45 -11.34
C LYS A 307 -20.78 -8.26 -10.71
N GLU A 308 -19.93 -9.28 -10.73
CA GLU A 308 -18.63 -9.24 -10.06
C GLU A 308 -17.69 -8.20 -10.70
N LEU A 309 -17.65 -8.08 -12.02
CA LEU A 309 -16.84 -7.04 -12.69
C LEU A 309 -17.28 -5.62 -12.31
N ARG A 310 -18.59 -5.37 -12.22
CA ARG A 310 -19.12 -4.06 -11.76
C ARG A 310 -18.80 -3.78 -10.30
N LEU A 311 -18.73 -4.81 -9.47
CA LEU A 311 -18.35 -4.67 -8.07
C LEU A 311 -16.87 -4.37 -7.90
N ILE A 312 -16.00 -5.08 -8.62
CA ILE A 312 -14.56 -4.79 -8.65
C ILE A 312 -14.31 -3.35 -9.10
N LEU A 313 -14.96 -2.91 -10.18
CA LEU A 313 -14.81 -1.54 -10.71
C LEU A 313 -15.30 -0.46 -9.74
N ARG A 314 -16.25 -0.80 -8.85
CA ARG A 314 -16.77 0.13 -7.83
C ARG A 314 -15.91 0.17 -6.56
N ASP A 315 -15.02 -0.79 -6.37
CA ASP A 315 -14.15 -0.83 -5.19
C ASP A 315 -12.82 -0.10 -5.46
N ALA A 316 -12.79 1.17 -5.05
CA ALA A 316 -11.62 2.03 -5.16
C ALA A 316 -10.37 1.48 -4.47
N SER A 317 -10.55 0.77 -3.35
CA SER A 317 -9.43 0.23 -2.59
C SER A 317 -8.75 -0.92 -3.34
N LEU A 318 -9.55 -1.74 -4.00
CA LEU A 318 -9.06 -2.84 -4.83
C LEU A 318 -8.38 -2.34 -6.09
N LEU A 319 -8.98 -1.36 -6.77
CA LEU A 319 -8.34 -0.71 -7.92
C LEU A 319 -6.97 -0.13 -7.55
N SER A 320 -6.87 0.50 -6.37
CA SER A 320 -5.60 1.05 -5.88
C SER A 320 -4.55 -0.04 -5.60
N GLN A 321 -4.97 -1.18 -5.02
CA GLN A 321 -4.07 -2.31 -4.77
C GLN A 321 -3.59 -2.97 -6.07
N VAL A 322 -4.49 -3.18 -7.03
CA VAL A 322 -4.12 -3.72 -8.34
C VAL A 322 -3.19 -2.74 -9.05
N LEU A 323 -3.55 -1.45 -9.11
CA LEU A 323 -2.74 -0.39 -9.72
C LEU A 323 -1.32 -0.34 -9.13
N LEU A 324 -1.17 -0.47 -7.81
CA LEU A 324 0.16 -0.52 -7.18
C LEU A 324 1.00 -1.69 -7.70
N ARG A 325 0.40 -2.88 -7.86
CA ARG A 325 1.07 -4.06 -8.41
C ARG A 325 1.42 -3.91 -9.89
N VAL A 326 0.58 -3.21 -10.66
CA VAL A 326 0.89 -2.80 -12.04
C VAL A 326 2.11 -1.89 -12.07
N LEU A 327 2.15 -0.90 -11.18
CA LEU A 327 3.26 0.05 -11.12
C LEU A 327 4.56 -0.65 -10.71
N TYR A 328 4.49 -1.71 -9.90
CA TYR A 328 5.64 -2.55 -9.57
C TYR A 328 6.14 -3.40 -10.75
N LEU A 329 5.30 -3.68 -11.76
CA LEU A 329 5.74 -4.33 -12.99
C LEU A 329 6.55 -3.40 -13.90
N VAL A 330 6.45 -2.07 -13.73
CA VAL A 330 7.09 -1.10 -14.63
C VAL A 330 8.62 -1.21 -14.60
N PRO A 331 9.32 -1.20 -13.43
CA PRO A 331 10.76 -1.39 -13.43
C PRO A 331 11.18 -2.73 -14.02
N THR A 332 10.44 -3.79 -13.71
CA THR A 332 10.70 -5.13 -14.29
C THR A 332 10.58 -5.11 -15.81
N ALA A 333 9.55 -4.47 -16.36
CA ALA A 333 9.35 -4.33 -17.80
C ALA A 333 10.48 -3.52 -18.46
N VAL A 334 10.96 -2.46 -17.80
CA VAL A 334 12.10 -1.66 -18.29
C VAL A 334 13.38 -2.49 -18.32
N ILE A 335 13.68 -3.22 -17.24
CA ILE A 335 14.82 -4.15 -17.17
C ILE A 335 14.73 -5.18 -18.30
N LEU A 336 13.56 -5.82 -18.46
CA LEU A 336 13.29 -6.78 -19.54
C LEU A 336 13.56 -6.19 -20.92
N SER A 337 13.01 -5.01 -21.21
CA SER A 337 13.15 -4.36 -22.52
C SER A 337 14.59 -3.98 -22.86
N ARG A 338 15.36 -3.50 -21.87
CA ARG A 338 16.76 -3.12 -22.05
C ARG A 338 17.64 -4.32 -22.33
N ASN A 339 17.44 -5.40 -21.58
CA ASN A 339 18.21 -6.63 -21.75
C ASN A 339 17.82 -7.34 -23.06
N ALA A 340 16.55 -7.28 -23.47
CA ALA A 340 16.12 -7.79 -24.78
C ALA A 340 16.80 -7.04 -25.94
N GLY A 341 16.93 -5.71 -25.84
CA GLY A 341 17.52 -4.87 -26.89
C GLY A 341 19.05 -4.95 -27.03
N HIS A 342 19.78 -5.36 -25.99
CA HIS A 342 21.26 -5.42 -26.02
C HIS A 342 21.80 -6.80 -26.43
N GLY A 343 20.95 -7.81 -26.63
CA GLY A 343 21.38 -9.18 -26.95
C GLY A 343 22.07 -9.93 -25.80
N ASP A 344 22.53 -9.21 -24.78
CA ASP A 344 23.11 -9.75 -23.55
C ASP A 344 22.03 -10.08 -22.51
N GLY A 345 21.93 -11.37 -22.15
CA GLY A 345 21.44 -11.76 -20.83
C GLY A 345 20.16 -12.60 -20.80
N GLY A 346 20.27 -13.88 -21.17
CA GLY A 346 19.24 -14.88 -20.87
C GLY A 346 18.84 -14.91 -19.38
N ALA A 347 19.79 -14.64 -18.46
CA ALA A 347 19.52 -14.60 -17.02
C ALA A 347 18.66 -13.39 -16.57
N ALA A 348 18.89 -12.21 -17.15
CA ALA A 348 18.16 -11.00 -16.77
C ALA A 348 16.76 -10.96 -17.39
N LEU A 349 16.62 -11.49 -18.62
CA LEU A 349 15.32 -11.76 -19.25
C LEU A 349 14.53 -12.82 -18.48
N ALA A 350 15.20 -13.89 -18.03
CA ALA A 350 14.60 -14.93 -17.20
C ALA A 350 14.08 -14.39 -15.87
N GLY A 351 14.87 -13.55 -15.18
CA GLY A 351 14.46 -12.94 -13.92
C GLY A 351 13.21 -12.07 -14.08
N GLY A 352 13.17 -11.23 -15.11
CA GLY A 352 12.00 -10.40 -15.38
C GLY A 352 10.75 -11.19 -15.75
N ALA A 353 10.88 -12.23 -16.58
CA ALA A 353 9.78 -13.12 -16.93
C ALA A 353 9.20 -13.80 -15.68
N GLY A 354 10.06 -14.31 -14.80
CA GLY A 354 9.66 -14.90 -13.52
C GLY A 354 8.87 -13.91 -12.65
N VAL A 355 9.32 -12.65 -12.54
CA VAL A 355 8.62 -11.62 -11.77
C VAL A 355 7.23 -11.32 -12.33
N VAL A 356 7.07 -11.23 -13.66
CA VAL A 356 5.75 -11.05 -14.29
C VAL A 356 4.83 -12.22 -13.95
N VAL A 357 5.33 -13.45 -14.03
CA VAL A 357 4.57 -14.66 -13.69
C VAL A 357 4.15 -14.69 -12.23
N PHE A 358 5.06 -14.35 -11.32
CA PHE A 358 4.78 -14.27 -9.89
C PHE A 358 3.69 -13.24 -9.60
N LEU A 359 3.83 -12.02 -10.13
CA LEU A 359 2.88 -10.94 -9.89
C LEU A 359 1.51 -11.22 -10.51
N ALA A 360 1.45 -11.87 -11.68
CA ALA A 360 0.19 -12.32 -12.28
C ALA A 360 -0.59 -13.26 -11.34
N GLY A 361 0.11 -14.23 -10.74
CA GLY A 361 -0.46 -15.13 -9.73
C GLY A 361 -0.97 -14.38 -8.50
N GLN A 362 -0.16 -13.46 -7.95
CA GLN A 362 -0.54 -12.68 -6.77
C GLN A 362 -1.77 -11.79 -7.02
N VAL A 363 -1.84 -11.10 -8.17
CA VAL A 363 -3.00 -10.28 -8.55
C VAL A 363 -4.24 -11.15 -8.71
N ALA A 364 -4.14 -12.26 -9.44
CA ALA A 364 -5.25 -13.20 -9.61
C ALA A 364 -5.74 -13.77 -8.28
N GLY A 365 -4.83 -14.19 -7.40
CA GLY A 365 -5.16 -14.69 -6.06
C GLY A 365 -5.91 -13.66 -5.23
N SER A 366 -5.43 -12.41 -5.20
CA SER A 366 -6.12 -11.34 -4.47
C SER A 366 -7.53 -11.06 -5.01
N LEU A 367 -7.71 -11.00 -6.33
CA LEU A 367 -9.02 -10.77 -6.95
C LEU A 367 -9.95 -11.98 -6.73
N ALA A 368 -9.42 -13.20 -6.83
CA ALA A 368 -10.17 -14.42 -6.59
C ALA A 368 -10.62 -14.52 -5.14
N TRP A 369 -9.76 -14.18 -4.18
CA TRP A 369 -10.12 -14.12 -2.77
C TRP A 369 -11.34 -13.21 -2.54
N ILE A 370 -11.37 -12.05 -3.18
CA ILE A 370 -12.47 -11.09 -3.06
C ILE A 370 -13.74 -11.60 -3.73
N THR A 371 -13.68 -12.04 -4.99
CA THR A 371 -14.88 -12.46 -5.73
C THR A 371 -15.49 -13.74 -5.16
N LEU A 372 -14.67 -14.63 -4.59
CA LEU A 372 -15.12 -15.91 -4.04
C LEU A 372 -15.51 -15.80 -2.57
N SER A 373 -14.71 -15.12 -1.74
CA SER A 373 -14.88 -15.12 -0.28
C SER A 373 -15.74 -13.95 0.22
N ALA A 374 -15.77 -12.83 -0.49
CA ALA A 374 -16.54 -11.66 -0.10
C ALA A 374 -17.99 -11.74 -0.64
N GLU A 375 -18.70 -12.81 -0.29
CA GLU A 375 -20.11 -13.00 -0.64
C GLU A 375 -21.00 -12.72 0.57
N GLU A 376 -21.99 -11.83 0.41
CA GLU A 376 -22.82 -11.35 1.52
C GLU A 376 -23.93 -12.32 1.92
N SER A 377 -24.33 -13.21 1.02
CA SER A 377 -25.41 -14.16 1.27
C SER A 377 -25.07 -15.53 0.66
N PRO A 378 -24.08 -16.24 1.22
CA PRO A 378 -23.73 -17.59 0.77
C PRO A 378 -24.93 -18.54 0.88
N ASP A 379 -25.79 -18.35 1.88
CA ASP A 379 -26.98 -19.19 2.12
C ASP A 379 -28.01 -19.07 0.98
N LEU A 380 -28.23 -17.86 0.45
CA LEU A 380 -29.15 -17.67 -0.67
C LEU A 380 -28.62 -18.31 -1.96
N LEU A 381 -27.30 -18.34 -2.15
CA LEU A 381 -26.68 -19.02 -3.28
C LEU A 381 -26.70 -20.54 -3.11
N ALA A 382 -26.60 -21.03 -1.87
CA ALA A 382 -26.69 -22.45 -1.55
C ALA A 382 -28.10 -23.02 -1.82
N VAL A 383 -29.14 -22.21 -1.66
CA VAL A 383 -30.55 -22.58 -1.94
C VAL A 383 -30.94 -22.29 -3.40
N SER A 384 -30.09 -21.60 -4.17
CA SER A 384 -30.41 -21.27 -5.56
C SER A 384 -30.44 -22.53 -6.46
N PRO A 385 -31.34 -22.59 -7.46
CA PRO A 385 -31.39 -23.69 -8.42
C PRO A 385 -30.20 -23.68 -9.40
N ALA A 386 -29.33 -22.68 -9.32
CA ALA A 386 -28.16 -22.56 -10.17
C ALA A 386 -27.06 -23.53 -9.75
N ALA A 387 -26.47 -24.22 -10.73
CA ALA A 387 -25.33 -25.09 -10.47
C ALA A 387 -24.15 -24.30 -9.87
N THR A 388 -23.71 -24.70 -8.67
CA THR A 388 -22.59 -24.09 -7.92
C THR A 388 -21.31 -23.99 -8.75
N ARG A 389 -21.08 -24.95 -9.65
CA ARG A 389 -19.94 -24.98 -10.58
C ARG A 389 -19.98 -23.81 -11.58
N SER A 390 -21.16 -23.44 -12.07
CA SER A 390 -21.34 -22.30 -13.00
C SER A 390 -21.03 -20.98 -12.29
N LEU A 391 -21.54 -20.83 -11.07
CA LEU A 391 -21.29 -19.65 -10.24
C LEU A 391 -19.79 -19.50 -9.91
N ARG A 392 -19.11 -20.58 -9.49
CA ARG A 392 -17.67 -20.56 -9.19
C ARG A 392 -16.84 -20.24 -10.42
N ARG A 393 -17.17 -20.81 -11.59
CA ARG A 393 -16.48 -20.50 -12.85
C ARG A 393 -16.67 -19.04 -13.25
N ALA A 394 -17.87 -18.48 -13.10
CA ALA A 394 -18.12 -17.07 -13.40
C ALA A 394 -17.31 -16.14 -12.49
N LYS A 395 -17.24 -16.45 -11.19
CA LYS A 395 -16.44 -15.70 -10.22
C LYS A 395 -14.93 -15.80 -10.46
N LEU A 396 -14.46 -16.99 -10.82
CA LEU A 396 -13.06 -17.21 -11.20
C LEU A 396 -12.73 -16.42 -12.48
N ALA A 397 -13.59 -16.48 -13.50
CA ALA A 397 -13.44 -15.68 -14.71
C ALA A 397 -13.43 -14.17 -14.42
N ALA A 398 -14.29 -13.70 -13.51
CA ALA A 398 -14.31 -12.31 -13.07
C ALA A 398 -13.00 -11.86 -12.40
N ALA A 399 -12.29 -12.78 -11.73
CA ALA A 399 -10.98 -12.51 -11.12
C ALA A 399 -9.83 -12.57 -12.14
N LEU A 400 -9.89 -13.48 -13.11
CA LEU A 400 -8.82 -13.69 -14.10
C LEU A 400 -8.87 -12.69 -15.27
N LEU A 401 -10.06 -12.26 -15.70
CA LEU A 401 -10.23 -11.36 -16.84
C LEU A 401 -9.49 -10.01 -16.67
N PRO A 402 -9.56 -9.31 -15.51
CA PRO A 402 -8.80 -8.09 -15.31
C PRO A 402 -7.28 -8.32 -15.37
N VAL A 403 -6.79 -9.47 -14.89
CA VAL A 403 -5.37 -9.83 -14.93
C VAL A 403 -4.92 -10.08 -16.38
N ALA A 404 -5.73 -10.80 -17.16
CA ALA A 404 -5.46 -11.03 -18.56
C ALA A 404 -5.38 -9.71 -19.34
N LEU A 405 -6.36 -8.81 -19.16
CA LEU A 405 -6.37 -7.48 -19.79
C LEU A 405 -5.14 -6.65 -19.41
N LEU A 406 -4.76 -6.70 -18.13
CA LEU A 406 -3.59 -5.99 -17.63
C LEU A 406 -2.28 -6.45 -18.26
N LEU A 407 -2.14 -7.75 -18.50
CA LEU A 407 -0.92 -8.34 -19.04
C LEU A 407 -0.78 -8.14 -20.56
N VAL A 408 -1.83 -7.71 -21.27
CA VAL A 408 -1.79 -7.51 -22.74
C VAL A 408 -0.66 -6.56 -23.14
N VAL A 409 -0.54 -5.41 -22.46
CA VAL A 409 0.47 -4.39 -22.80
C VAL A 409 1.91 -4.89 -22.59
N PRO A 410 2.31 -5.36 -21.39
CA PRO A 410 3.69 -5.82 -21.17
C PRO A 410 4.04 -7.06 -22.00
N LEU A 411 3.10 -8.00 -22.19
CA LEU A 411 3.33 -9.19 -23.02
C LEU A 411 3.37 -8.86 -24.52
N GLY A 412 2.57 -7.89 -24.98
CA GLY A 412 2.61 -7.42 -26.36
C GLY A 412 3.94 -6.76 -26.72
N LEU A 413 4.48 -5.95 -25.81
CA LEU A 413 5.82 -5.38 -25.95
C LEU A 413 6.90 -6.48 -25.97
N LEU A 414 6.83 -7.44 -25.06
CA LEU A 414 7.74 -8.59 -25.04
C LEU A 414 7.65 -9.43 -26.31
N LEU A 415 6.45 -9.64 -26.85
CA LEU A 415 6.24 -10.41 -28.07
C LEU A 415 6.94 -9.76 -29.26
N TRP A 416 6.96 -8.42 -29.30
CA TRP A 416 7.63 -7.67 -30.36
C TRP A 416 9.16 -7.71 -30.23
N LEU A 417 9.70 -7.70 -29.01
CA LEU A 417 11.15 -7.67 -28.76
C LEU A 417 11.78 -9.08 -28.72
N ALA A 418 11.10 -10.06 -28.13
CA ALA A 418 11.61 -11.40 -27.87
C ALA A 418 10.44 -12.42 -27.85
N PRO A 419 10.05 -12.99 -29.00
CA PRO A 419 8.81 -13.76 -29.12
C PRO A 419 8.80 -15.06 -28.31
N VAL A 420 9.96 -15.72 -28.18
CA VAL A 420 10.09 -16.97 -27.41
C VAL A 420 9.92 -16.70 -25.90
N THR A 421 10.50 -15.61 -25.39
CA THR A 421 10.37 -15.25 -23.98
C THR A 421 8.95 -14.80 -23.66
N ALA A 422 8.29 -14.08 -24.58
CA ALA A 422 6.89 -13.72 -24.46
C ALA A 422 5.99 -14.96 -24.38
N LEU A 423 6.23 -15.99 -25.18
CA LEU A 423 5.47 -17.24 -25.15
C LEU A 423 5.57 -17.94 -23.79
N TRP A 424 6.79 -18.15 -23.29
CA TRP A 424 7.01 -18.75 -21.96
C TRP A 424 6.39 -17.92 -20.84
N THR A 425 6.55 -16.59 -20.90
CA THR A 425 5.99 -15.67 -19.89
C THR A 425 4.46 -15.69 -19.92
N THR A 426 3.85 -15.76 -21.09
CA THR A 426 2.38 -15.80 -21.24
C THR A 426 1.82 -17.11 -20.67
N LEU A 427 2.45 -18.25 -20.98
CA LEU A 427 2.05 -19.55 -20.44
C LEU A 427 2.24 -19.60 -18.91
N GLY A 428 3.40 -19.17 -18.42
CA GLY A 428 3.69 -19.12 -16.99
C GLY A 428 2.72 -18.21 -16.23
N ALA A 429 2.45 -17.01 -16.75
CA ALA A 429 1.56 -16.05 -16.11
C ALA A 429 0.11 -16.55 -16.10
N GLY A 430 -0.35 -17.17 -17.20
CA GLY A 430 -1.66 -17.81 -17.27
C GLY A 430 -1.80 -18.96 -16.28
N LEU A 431 -0.81 -19.85 -16.19
CA LEU A 431 -0.78 -20.96 -15.24
C LEU A 431 -0.75 -20.47 -13.79
N SER A 432 0.05 -19.44 -13.49
CA SER A 432 0.16 -18.89 -12.13
C SER A 432 -1.14 -18.21 -11.71
N ALA A 433 -1.73 -17.39 -12.59
CA ALA A 433 -3.03 -16.78 -12.35
C ALA A 433 -4.13 -17.83 -12.11
N TRP A 434 -4.17 -18.87 -12.95
CA TRP A 434 -5.10 -19.97 -12.82
C TRP A 434 -4.91 -20.74 -11.50
N ALA A 435 -3.67 -21.07 -11.14
CA ALA A 435 -3.34 -21.81 -9.94
C ALA A 435 -3.74 -21.05 -8.66
N CYS A 436 -3.34 -19.78 -8.55
CA CYS A 436 -3.73 -18.94 -7.41
C CYS A 436 -5.26 -18.73 -7.33
N GLY A 437 -5.93 -18.63 -8.48
CA GLY A 437 -7.39 -18.59 -8.54
C GLY A 437 -8.04 -19.87 -8.02
N LEU A 438 -7.53 -21.05 -8.41
CA LEU A 438 -8.02 -22.34 -7.94
C LEU A 438 -7.76 -22.59 -6.44
N ILE A 439 -6.60 -22.18 -5.92
CA ILE A 439 -6.30 -22.26 -4.48
C ILE A 439 -7.38 -21.53 -3.67
N ASN A 440 -7.78 -20.33 -4.13
CA ASN A 440 -8.88 -19.57 -3.54
C ASN A 440 -10.24 -20.25 -3.70
N VAL A 441 -10.48 -20.97 -4.81
CA VAL A 441 -11.70 -21.77 -4.97
C VAL A 441 -11.74 -22.94 -3.97
N TRP A 442 -10.62 -23.58 -3.69
CA TRP A 442 -10.55 -24.71 -2.76
C TRP A 442 -10.60 -24.27 -1.29
N HIS A 443 -10.02 -23.12 -0.96
CA HIS A 443 -9.89 -22.63 0.41
C HIS A 443 -10.77 -21.40 0.70
N GLN A 444 -12.00 -21.41 0.18
CA GLN A 444 -12.97 -20.34 0.40
C GLN A 444 -13.33 -20.21 1.89
N LYS A 445 -13.42 -18.97 2.36
CA LYS A 445 -13.99 -18.63 3.68
C LYS A 445 -14.99 -17.49 3.50
N PRO A 446 -16.29 -17.79 3.35
CA PRO A 446 -17.31 -16.77 3.17
C PRO A 446 -17.34 -15.84 4.36
N GLY A 447 -17.57 -14.56 4.10
CA GLY A 447 -17.85 -13.59 5.15
C GLY A 447 -18.50 -12.33 4.59
N LYS A 448 -19.21 -11.61 5.45
CA LYS A 448 -19.88 -10.36 5.10
C LYS A 448 -18.86 -9.32 4.60
N ARG A 449 -19.14 -8.60 3.51
CA ARG A 449 -18.20 -7.60 2.94
C ARG A 449 -17.81 -6.50 3.92
N ALA A 450 -18.73 -6.06 4.78
CA ALA A 450 -18.45 -5.11 5.85
C ALA A 450 -17.38 -5.64 6.82
N ASP A 451 -17.37 -6.95 7.07
CA ASP A 451 -16.38 -7.61 7.91
C ASP A 451 -15.03 -7.77 7.20
N PHE A 452 -14.97 -7.87 5.86
CA PHE A 452 -13.70 -7.95 5.12
C PHE A 452 -12.81 -6.70 5.28
N LYS A 453 -13.43 -5.52 5.43
CA LYS A 453 -12.70 -4.27 5.72
C LYS A 453 -12.04 -4.29 7.10
N ARG A 454 -12.69 -4.91 8.10
CA ARG A 454 -12.15 -5.11 9.46
C ARG A 454 -11.27 -6.37 9.58
N ARG A 455 -11.49 -7.38 8.73
CA ARG A 455 -10.80 -8.68 8.67
C ARG A 455 -9.86 -8.72 7.45
N ARG A 456 -8.69 -8.08 7.55
CA ARG A 456 -7.65 -8.06 6.49
C ARG A 456 -6.99 -9.42 6.19
N GLY A 457 -7.54 -10.57 6.57
CA GLY A 457 -6.85 -11.85 6.46
C GLY A 457 -7.58 -12.87 5.60
N ALA A 458 -7.11 -13.09 4.38
CA ALA A 458 -7.22 -14.41 3.75
C ALA A 458 -6.66 -15.49 4.68
N SER A 459 -7.01 -16.76 4.47
CA SER A 459 -6.42 -17.81 5.30
C SER A 459 -4.91 -17.82 5.09
N TRP A 460 -4.13 -17.66 6.17
CA TRP A 460 -2.66 -17.60 6.12
C TRP A 460 -2.07 -18.76 5.30
N PHE A 461 -2.66 -19.95 5.45
CA PHE A 461 -2.29 -21.13 4.68
C PHE A 461 -2.51 -20.98 3.16
N ALA A 462 -3.68 -20.47 2.72
CA ALA A 462 -3.92 -20.23 1.30
C ALA A 462 -2.96 -19.17 0.73
N THR A 463 -2.68 -18.11 1.49
CA THR A 463 -1.73 -17.07 1.06
C THR A 463 -0.31 -17.62 0.94
N LEU A 464 0.14 -18.45 1.89
CA LEU A 464 1.44 -19.11 1.80
C LEU A 464 1.50 -20.06 0.59
N ALA A 465 0.45 -20.85 0.37
CA ALA A 465 0.34 -21.73 -0.79
C ALA A 465 0.38 -20.96 -2.11
N GLU A 466 -0.32 -19.83 -2.22
CA GLU A 466 -0.27 -18.94 -3.39
C GLU A 466 1.14 -18.42 -3.65
N VAL A 467 1.85 -17.94 -2.60
CA VAL A 467 3.23 -17.47 -2.73
C VAL A 467 4.17 -18.59 -3.18
N VAL A 468 4.08 -19.78 -2.58
CA VAL A 468 4.94 -20.92 -2.94
C VAL A 468 4.67 -21.37 -4.38
N VAL A 469 3.41 -21.58 -4.76
CA VAL A 469 3.05 -22.07 -6.11
C VAL A 469 3.40 -21.03 -7.18
N SER A 470 3.11 -19.75 -6.94
CA SER A 470 3.47 -18.68 -7.88
C SER A 470 4.99 -18.49 -7.99
N ALA A 471 5.75 -18.68 -6.91
CA ALA A 471 7.21 -18.67 -6.94
C ALA A 471 7.79 -19.85 -7.72
N LEU A 472 7.26 -21.07 -7.52
CA LEU A 472 7.70 -22.24 -8.29
C LEU A 472 7.44 -22.04 -9.79
N LEU A 473 6.27 -21.55 -10.18
CA LEU A 473 5.94 -21.26 -11.59
C LEU A 473 6.78 -20.10 -12.17
N ALA A 474 7.14 -19.12 -11.34
CA ALA A 474 8.06 -18.06 -11.72
C ALA A 474 9.47 -18.61 -12.01
N VAL A 475 9.98 -19.51 -11.16
CA VAL A 475 11.26 -20.21 -11.36
C VAL A 475 11.22 -21.10 -12.60
N THR A 476 10.14 -21.87 -12.81
CA THR A 476 9.93 -22.65 -14.04
C THR A 476 10.05 -21.77 -15.28
N THR A 477 9.35 -20.64 -15.29
CA THR A 477 9.34 -19.73 -16.43
C THR A 477 10.72 -19.11 -16.64
N GLY A 478 11.37 -18.67 -15.56
CA GLY A 478 12.73 -18.13 -15.63
C GLY A 478 13.72 -19.15 -16.20
N LEU A 479 13.72 -20.39 -15.72
CA LEU A 479 14.59 -21.45 -16.24
C LEU A 479 14.33 -21.76 -17.72
N ALA A 480 13.07 -21.77 -18.14
CA ALA A 480 12.71 -21.97 -19.54
C ALA A 480 13.22 -20.83 -20.44
N VAL A 481 13.07 -19.57 -19.98
CA VAL A 481 13.57 -18.38 -20.68
C VAL A 481 15.11 -18.31 -20.71
N ALA A 482 15.77 -18.80 -19.66
CA ALA A 482 17.24 -18.88 -19.58
C ALA A 482 17.86 -19.97 -20.48
N GLY A 483 17.04 -20.77 -21.17
CA GLY A 483 17.51 -21.88 -22.01
C GLY A 483 17.68 -23.22 -21.28
N PHE A 484 17.40 -23.27 -19.97
CA PHE A 484 17.45 -24.49 -19.15
C PHE A 484 16.08 -25.18 -19.06
N ALA A 485 15.36 -25.30 -20.19
CA ALA A 485 14.02 -25.88 -20.24
C ALA A 485 13.89 -27.29 -19.60
N PRO A 486 14.87 -28.21 -19.70
CA PRO A 486 14.78 -29.51 -19.02
C PRO A 486 14.71 -29.36 -17.50
N TRP A 487 15.45 -28.40 -16.93
CA TRP A 487 15.48 -28.14 -15.50
C TRP A 487 14.21 -27.44 -15.01
N ALA A 488 13.49 -26.74 -15.89
CA ALA A 488 12.20 -26.13 -15.58
C ALA A 488 11.12 -27.17 -15.21
N ALA A 489 11.28 -28.42 -15.64
CA ALA A 489 10.37 -29.52 -15.31
C ALA A 489 10.30 -29.81 -13.80
N ILE A 490 11.41 -29.61 -13.07
CA ILE A 490 11.48 -29.87 -11.61
C ILE A 490 10.55 -28.93 -10.83
N PRO A 491 10.71 -27.58 -10.89
CA PRO A 491 9.80 -26.67 -10.19
C PRO A 491 8.36 -26.76 -10.71
N LEU A 492 8.15 -27.11 -11.99
CA LEU A 492 6.82 -27.32 -12.56
C LEU A 492 6.14 -28.55 -11.94
N ALA A 493 6.86 -29.66 -11.80
CA ALA A 493 6.39 -30.86 -11.13
C ALA A 493 6.10 -30.59 -9.65
N CYS A 494 6.98 -29.86 -8.95
CA CYS A 494 6.73 -29.45 -7.57
C CYS A 494 5.47 -28.57 -7.44
N ALA A 495 5.26 -27.62 -8.35
CA ALA A 495 4.04 -26.80 -8.38
C ALA A 495 2.79 -27.66 -8.64
N GLY A 496 2.88 -28.63 -9.56
CA GLY A 496 1.81 -29.59 -9.82
C GLY A 496 1.48 -30.46 -8.62
N LEU A 497 2.49 -31.01 -7.95
CA LEU A 497 2.33 -31.79 -6.71
C LEU A 497 1.72 -30.96 -5.59
N ALA A 498 2.17 -29.72 -5.41
CA ALA A 498 1.59 -28.78 -4.45
C ALA A 498 0.11 -28.53 -4.76
N MET A 499 -0.25 -28.29 -6.03
CA MET A 499 -1.63 -28.11 -6.46
C MET A 499 -2.50 -29.36 -6.20
N LEU A 500 -1.97 -30.55 -6.44
CA LEU A 500 -2.66 -31.81 -6.14
C LEU A 500 -2.87 -31.99 -4.63
N ALA A 501 -1.87 -31.68 -3.81
CA ALA A 501 -1.97 -31.75 -2.35
C ALA A 501 -2.97 -30.74 -1.77
N LEU A 502 -3.10 -29.57 -2.40
CA LEU A 502 -4.03 -28.52 -1.99
C LEU A 502 -5.47 -28.72 -2.50
N ARG A 503 -5.67 -29.64 -3.45
CA ARG A 503 -6.97 -29.86 -4.08
C ARG A 503 -7.99 -30.36 -3.05
N ARG A 504 -9.14 -29.69 -2.99
CA ARG A 504 -10.30 -30.14 -2.21
C ARG A 504 -11.44 -30.56 -3.14
N SER A 505 -12.17 -31.60 -2.78
CA SER A 505 -13.37 -32.01 -3.50
C SER A 505 -14.53 -31.03 -3.26
N ASP A 506 -15.50 -30.99 -4.19
CA ASP A 506 -16.67 -30.11 -4.04
C ASP A 506 -17.46 -30.39 -2.75
N GLU A 507 -17.50 -31.66 -2.32
CA GLU A 507 -18.12 -32.10 -1.07
C GLU A 507 -17.35 -31.59 0.15
N GLN A 508 -16.02 -31.66 0.15
CA GLN A 508 -15.17 -31.13 1.23
C GLN A 508 -15.35 -29.62 1.37
N ILE A 509 -15.39 -28.91 0.24
CA ILE A 509 -15.62 -27.47 0.22
C ILE A 509 -17.01 -27.18 0.79
N ALA A 510 -18.06 -27.86 0.32
CA ALA A 510 -19.42 -27.67 0.83
C ALA A 510 -19.55 -27.97 2.32
N LYS A 511 -18.86 -29.01 2.82
CA LYS A 511 -18.86 -29.38 4.24
C LYS A 511 -18.23 -28.28 5.11
N VAL A 512 -17.10 -27.72 4.68
CA VAL A 512 -16.44 -26.61 5.39
C VAL A 512 -17.30 -25.35 5.36
N LEU A 513 -17.97 -25.07 4.25
CA LEU A 513 -18.86 -23.92 4.11
C LEU A 513 -20.12 -24.01 4.99
N ARG A 514 -20.62 -25.22 5.29
CA ARG A 514 -21.75 -25.43 6.21
C ARG A 514 -21.37 -25.33 7.69
N MET A 515 -20.09 -25.53 8.02
CA MET A 515 -19.59 -25.44 9.40
C MET A 515 -19.12 -24.04 9.80
N ALA A 516 -18.89 -23.17 8.83
CA ALA A 516 -18.48 -21.78 9.00
C ALA A 516 -19.70 -20.87 9.13
#